data_AF-A0A0G4KAN3-F1
#
_entry.id   AF-A0A0G4KAN3-F1
#
_cell.length_a   1.000
_cell.length_b   1.000
_cell.length_c   1.000
_cell.angle_alpha   90.00
_cell.angle_beta   90.00
_cell.angle_gamma   90.00
#
_symmetry.space_group_name_H-M   'P 1'
#
loop_
_entity.id
_entity.type
_entity.pdbx_description
1 polymer ?
#
loop_
_entity_poly.entity_id
_entity_poly.type
_entity_poly.pdbx_seq_one_letter_code
_entity_poly.pdbx_strand_id
1 'polypeptide(L)'
;MNDTTLYTITAIIFIIILISTIILIRNIFNKKVHKPSKNTKKKMHELRKIVSLNPKDLDSLYELALIEEEYQELTGALPKFELLLSKRYFKDNNINEIEIYKKMEAGYNQLEDRENSFKYAMMISKLEPNNIDYAIKIGNVLGQEGKYKLAAEYFNKVIVSKENLSIEEARTAALSFFMIKDYKKSIIFLEELYKKILNDKEMDILEIYNLEILLASLYISADELNIAITFLEQILSNKNISEDHKLYVNRIYMYILYKLSDNDKFISKYNELRSYYKLDEAKKEYAPLIFDFAFYAYFLKDINTSINYFKKLNSFHMLEYSVYYLDQILDYLNEVNKASIQLIKLRGDGKFNNEKYKNENYEKYIDSELIDIWELVLSLWQGTFIKFDYITSNAPNPENKIDIDKILSELNASRENDSTKNINLNEIDKIYSLNLTNFKKLCKNLIQNKLSYSILQEYTDNVINYNYGDEVNYLAYHVTKSRKDLTLISVKRWKNTEVGELIIRDFLLMVNESGAKNGILILPVRLSNSAKSYAKHNDKITVYTRSQFNSFLKTNFIN
;
A
#
# COMPACT_ATOMS: atom_id res chain seq x y z
N MET A 1 -50.14 -29.57 -21.94
CA MET A 1 -49.94 -30.15 -20.59
C MET A 1 -50.55 -29.18 -19.60
N ASN A 2 -51.38 -29.63 -18.67
CA ASN A 2 -51.88 -28.77 -17.59
C ASN A 2 -50.69 -28.35 -16.70
N ASP A 3 -50.69 -27.13 -16.18
CA ASP A 3 -49.60 -26.63 -15.33
C ASP A 3 -49.28 -27.57 -14.16
N THR A 4 -50.30 -28.22 -13.60
CA THR A 4 -50.16 -29.27 -12.58
C THR A 4 -49.33 -30.48 -13.01
N THR A 5 -49.41 -30.88 -14.28
CA THR A 5 -48.57 -31.97 -14.85
C THR A 5 -47.14 -31.53 -15.12
N LEU A 6 -46.92 -30.26 -15.49
CA LEU A 6 -45.57 -29.70 -15.65
C LEU A 6 -44.85 -29.58 -14.29
N TYR A 7 -45.55 -29.10 -13.26
CA TYR A 7 -45.03 -29.00 -11.88
C TYR A 7 -44.69 -30.35 -11.25
N THR A 8 -45.49 -31.39 -11.51
CA THR A 8 -45.18 -32.74 -11.00
C THR A 8 -43.93 -33.31 -11.69
N ILE A 9 -43.78 -33.09 -13.01
CA ILE A 9 -42.61 -33.57 -13.74
C ILE A 9 -41.34 -32.83 -13.31
N THR A 10 -41.38 -31.51 -13.13
CA THR A 10 -40.22 -30.74 -12.65
C THR A 10 -39.83 -31.11 -11.22
N ALA A 11 -40.80 -31.33 -10.33
CA ALA A 11 -40.54 -31.81 -8.96
C ALA A 11 -39.88 -33.19 -8.94
N ILE A 12 -40.32 -34.13 -9.80
CA ILE A 12 -39.73 -35.47 -9.91
C ILE A 12 -38.29 -35.38 -10.44
N ILE A 13 -38.03 -34.55 -11.46
CA ILE A 13 -36.68 -34.35 -11.99
C ILE A 13 -35.76 -33.77 -10.91
N PHE A 14 -36.24 -32.79 -10.14
CA PHE A 14 -35.47 -32.19 -9.06
C PHE A 14 -35.13 -33.20 -7.96
N ILE A 15 -36.08 -34.06 -7.58
CA ILE A 15 -35.85 -35.15 -6.62
C ILE A 15 -34.83 -36.16 -7.16
N ILE A 16 -34.89 -36.52 -8.44
CA ILE A 16 -33.93 -37.45 -9.06
C ILE A 16 -32.52 -36.85 -9.08
N ILE A 17 -32.39 -35.56 -9.41
CA ILE A 17 -31.11 -34.85 -9.37
C ILE A 17 -30.58 -34.81 -7.93
N LEU A 18 -31.43 -34.51 -6.95
CA LEU A 18 -31.07 -34.42 -5.54
C LEU A 18 -30.64 -35.78 -4.96
N ILE A 19 -31.31 -36.86 -5.34
CA ILE A 19 -30.90 -38.23 -4.97
C ILE A 19 -29.57 -38.58 -5.65
N SER A 20 -29.39 -38.21 -6.92
CA SER A 20 -28.17 -38.50 -7.69
C SER A 20 -26.97 -37.74 -7.14
N THR A 21 -27.14 -36.47 -6.72
CA THR A 21 -26.10 -35.70 -6.06
C THR A 21 -25.78 -36.25 -4.68
N ILE A 22 -26.78 -36.68 -3.90
CA ILE A 22 -26.54 -37.38 -2.61
C ILE A 22 -25.75 -38.68 -2.83
N ILE A 23 -26.05 -39.46 -3.87
CA ILE A 23 -25.32 -40.70 -4.20
C ILE A 23 -23.90 -40.39 -4.67
N LEU A 24 -23.71 -39.37 -5.50
CA LEU A 24 -22.39 -38.91 -5.95
C LEU A 24 -21.54 -38.40 -4.80
N ILE A 25 -22.09 -37.56 -3.92
CA ILE A 25 -21.46 -37.10 -2.68
C ILE A 25 -21.08 -38.32 -1.83
N ARG A 26 -22.03 -39.23 -1.59
CA ARG A 26 -21.76 -40.46 -0.82
C ARG A 26 -20.67 -41.34 -1.43
N ASN A 27 -20.54 -41.40 -2.76
CA ASN A 27 -19.49 -42.16 -3.44
C ASN A 27 -18.14 -41.43 -3.46
N ILE A 28 -18.13 -40.10 -3.54
CA ILE A 28 -16.92 -39.27 -3.48
C ILE A 28 -16.34 -39.28 -2.06
N PHE A 29 -17.19 -39.30 -1.03
CA PHE A 29 -16.78 -39.34 0.39
C PHE A 29 -16.56 -40.76 0.95
N ASN A 30 -16.98 -41.83 0.26
CA ASN A 30 -16.64 -43.19 0.65
C ASN A 30 -15.23 -43.57 0.14
N LYS A 31 -14.18 -43.13 0.84
CA LYS A 31 -12.96 -43.94 0.90
C LYS A 31 -13.36 -45.30 1.46
N LYS A 32 -13.03 -46.41 0.78
CA LYS A 32 -13.31 -47.77 1.26
C LYS A 32 -12.63 -47.99 2.61
N VAL A 33 -13.30 -47.69 3.72
CA VAL A 33 -12.86 -48.08 5.06
C VAL A 33 -12.84 -49.61 5.06
N HIS A 34 -11.64 -50.19 5.03
CA HIS A 34 -11.50 -51.64 5.17
C HIS A 34 -12.10 -52.02 6.52
N LYS A 35 -13.05 -52.96 6.53
CA LYS A 35 -13.57 -53.47 7.80
C LYS A 35 -12.53 -54.40 8.41
N PRO A 36 -12.22 -54.29 9.72
CA PRO A 36 -11.23 -55.15 10.33
C PRO A 36 -11.63 -56.61 10.22
N SER A 37 -10.64 -57.45 9.92
CA SER A 37 -10.82 -58.91 9.85
C SER A 37 -11.32 -59.45 11.19
N LYS A 38 -11.95 -60.64 11.20
CA LYS A 38 -12.41 -61.28 12.45
C LYS A 38 -11.27 -61.44 13.46
N ASN A 39 -10.07 -61.77 13.00
CA ASN A 39 -8.88 -61.92 13.84
C ASN A 39 -8.43 -60.57 14.40
N THR A 40 -8.44 -59.53 13.58
CA THR A 40 -8.09 -58.16 14.00
C THR A 40 -9.06 -57.64 15.05
N LYS A 41 -10.38 -57.84 14.87
CA LYS A 41 -11.39 -57.47 15.88
C LYS A 41 -11.17 -58.18 17.22
N LYS A 42 -10.82 -59.47 17.18
CA LYS A 42 -10.52 -60.24 18.40
C LYS A 42 -9.29 -59.68 19.11
N LYS A 43 -8.22 -59.38 18.35
CA LYS A 43 -6.99 -58.76 18.87
C LYS A 43 -7.26 -57.39 19.49
N MET A 44 -8.02 -56.52 18.83
CA MET A 44 -8.42 -55.22 19.38
C MET A 44 -9.19 -55.37 20.70
N HIS A 45 -10.12 -56.33 20.79
CA HIS A 45 -10.87 -56.60 22.02
C HIS A 45 -9.96 -57.08 23.17
N GLU A 46 -9.01 -57.97 22.87
CA GLU A 46 -8.02 -58.44 23.86
C GLU A 46 -7.12 -57.29 24.34
N LEU A 47 -6.59 -56.49 23.42
CA LEU A 47 -5.77 -55.32 23.74
C LEU A 47 -6.55 -54.28 24.58
N ARG A 48 -7.81 -54.01 24.25
CA ARG A 48 -8.68 -53.11 25.05
C ARG A 48 -8.84 -53.61 26.48
N LYS A 49 -8.96 -54.93 26.68
CA LYS A 49 -9.04 -55.54 28.02
C LYS A 49 -7.71 -55.44 28.77
N ILE A 50 -6.58 -55.63 28.10
CA ILE A 50 -5.25 -55.51 28.72
C ILE A 50 -5.02 -54.05 29.17
N VAL A 51 -5.27 -53.08 28.29
CA VAL A 51 -5.11 -51.65 28.57
C VAL A 51 -6.04 -51.18 29.68
N SER A 52 -7.28 -51.69 29.75
CA SER A 52 -8.21 -51.31 30.82
C SER A 52 -7.82 -51.88 32.18
N LEU A 53 -7.22 -53.08 32.22
CA LEU A 53 -6.72 -53.70 33.45
C LEU A 53 -5.37 -53.14 33.89
N ASN A 54 -4.51 -52.74 32.95
CA ASN A 54 -3.21 -52.14 33.23
C ASN A 54 -2.94 -50.94 32.30
N PRO A 55 -3.40 -49.73 32.68
CA PRO A 55 -3.17 -48.51 31.89
C PRO A 55 -1.70 -48.08 31.76
N LYS A 56 -0.77 -48.76 32.45
CA LYS A 56 0.68 -48.52 32.36
C LYS A 56 1.39 -49.42 31.34
N ASP A 57 0.69 -50.38 30.74
CA ASP A 57 1.23 -51.18 29.64
C ASP A 57 1.21 -50.34 28.35
N LEU A 58 2.31 -49.61 28.14
CA LEU A 58 2.45 -48.67 27.02
C LEU A 58 2.64 -49.40 25.68
N ASP A 59 3.19 -50.61 25.67
CA ASP A 59 3.40 -51.40 24.45
C ASP A 59 2.04 -51.86 23.88
N SER A 60 1.19 -52.43 24.74
CA SER A 60 -0.18 -52.83 24.38
C SER A 60 -1.04 -51.62 23.99
N LEU A 61 -0.83 -50.48 24.66
CA LEU A 61 -1.51 -49.23 24.34
C LEU A 61 -1.11 -48.70 22.95
N TYR A 62 0.17 -48.77 22.60
CA TYR A 62 0.69 -48.36 21.31
C TYR A 62 0.20 -49.26 20.18
N GLU A 63 0.26 -50.59 20.38
CA GLU A 63 -0.25 -51.54 19.40
C GLU A 63 -1.76 -51.34 19.15
N LEU A 64 -2.53 -51.10 20.21
CA LEU A 64 -3.95 -50.79 20.07
C LEU A 64 -4.19 -49.49 19.28
N ALA A 65 -3.42 -48.44 19.56
CA ALA A 65 -3.54 -47.15 18.87
C ALA A 65 -3.25 -47.26 17.36
N LEU A 66 -2.23 -48.04 16.98
CA LEU A 66 -1.90 -48.29 15.57
C LEU A 66 -3.03 -49.02 14.83
N ILE A 67 -3.58 -50.08 15.45
CA ILE A 67 -4.68 -50.83 14.83
C ILE A 67 -5.92 -49.94 14.72
N GLU A 68 -6.26 -49.18 15.76
CA GLU A 68 -7.42 -48.27 15.71
C GLU A 68 -7.26 -47.19 14.62
N GLU A 69 -6.06 -46.65 14.42
CA GLU A 69 -5.76 -45.69 13.34
C GLU A 69 -5.88 -46.32 11.95
N GLU A 70 -5.32 -47.52 11.74
CA GLU A 70 -5.42 -48.28 10.47
C GLU A 70 -6.88 -48.46 10.02
N TYR A 71 -7.78 -48.70 10.97
CA TYR A 71 -9.21 -48.91 10.73
C TYR A 71 -10.07 -47.65 10.89
N GLN A 72 -9.45 -46.46 10.96
CA GLN A 72 -10.13 -45.16 11.05
C GLN A 72 -11.00 -44.98 12.32
N GLU A 73 -10.69 -45.70 13.41
CA GLU A 73 -11.27 -45.50 14.75
C GLU A 73 -10.54 -44.35 15.49
N LEU A 74 -10.51 -43.17 14.86
CA LEU A 74 -9.66 -42.03 15.27
C LEU A 74 -9.97 -41.50 16.68
N THR A 75 -11.24 -41.48 17.08
CA THR A 75 -11.66 -41.04 18.43
C THR A 75 -11.08 -41.91 19.54
N GLY A 76 -10.76 -43.18 19.23
CA GLY A 76 -10.05 -44.09 20.12
C GLY A 76 -8.54 -43.94 20.03
N ALA A 77 -7.99 -43.83 18.83
CA ALA A 77 -6.55 -43.86 18.58
C ALA A 77 -5.82 -42.60 19.07
N LEU A 78 -6.35 -41.40 18.77
CA LEU A 78 -5.66 -40.13 19.01
C LEU A 78 -5.36 -39.86 20.50
N PRO A 79 -6.31 -40.04 21.45
CA PRO A 79 -6.02 -39.88 22.88
C PRO A 79 -4.97 -40.86 23.41
N LYS A 80 -4.84 -42.04 22.80
CA LYS A 80 -3.80 -43.02 23.16
C LYS A 80 -2.42 -42.55 22.70
N PHE A 81 -2.31 -42.01 21.49
CA PHE A 81 -1.07 -41.37 21.03
C PHE A 81 -0.67 -40.18 21.91
N GLU A 82 -1.63 -39.37 22.36
CA GLU A 82 -1.37 -38.28 23.32
C GLU A 82 -0.83 -38.78 24.65
N LEU A 83 -1.45 -39.83 25.20
CA LEU A 83 -0.98 -40.43 26.44
C LEU A 83 0.45 -40.97 26.27
N LEU A 84 0.75 -41.65 25.16
CA LEU A 84 2.08 -42.17 24.85
C LEU A 84 3.13 -41.05 24.72
N LEU A 85 2.78 -39.93 24.07
CA LEU A 85 3.62 -38.72 24.02
C LEU A 85 3.88 -38.15 25.42
N SER A 86 2.84 -38.01 26.25
CA SER A 86 2.96 -37.47 27.62
C SER A 86 3.86 -38.34 28.51
N LYS A 87 3.96 -39.64 28.21
CA LYS A 87 4.83 -40.61 28.89
C LYS A 87 6.20 -40.76 28.25
N ARG A 88 6.52 -39.95 27.23
CA ARG A 88 7.79 -40.00 26.47
C ARG A 88 8.08 -41.36 25.82
N TYR A 89 7.04 -42.17 25.59
CA TYR A 89 7.18 -43.53 25.09
C TYR A 89 7.93 -43.59 23.75
N PHE A 90 7.60 -42.70 22.81
CA PHE A 90 8.22 -42.67 21.49
C PHE A 90 9.71 -42.34 21.57
N LYS A 91 10.05 -41.28 22.30
CA LYS A 91 11.45 -40.90 22.56
C LYS A 91 12.26 -42.02 23.21
N ASP A 92 11.71 -42.65 24.25
CA ASP A 92 12.42 -43.67 25.01
C ASP A 92 12.59 -44.99 24.21
N ASN A 93 11.74 -45.21 23.19
CA ASN A 93 11.80 -46.35 22.27
C ASN A 93 12.39 -46.00 20.88
N ASN A 94 13.01 -44.82 20.71
CA ASN A 94 13.58 -44.35 19.44
C ASN A 94 12.59 -44.37 18.25
N ILE A 95 11.30 -44.15 18.51
CA ILE A 95 10.28 -44.01 17.48
C ILE A 95 10.25 -42.55 17.01
N ASN A 96 10.13 -42.33 15.70
CA ASN A 96 10.11 -41.00 15.11
C ASN A 96 8.83 -40.23 15.49
N GLU A 97 8.93 -39.33 16.47
CA GLU A 97 7.80 -38.50 16.93
C GLU A 97 7.19 -37.64 15.82
N ILE A 98 7.97 -37.25 14.79
CA ILE A 98 7.44 -36.46 13.67
C ILE A 98 6.35 -37.22 12.92
N GLU A 99 6.52 -38.53 12.72
CA GLU A 99 5.52 -39.37 12.06
C GLU A 99 4.26 -39.48 12.91
N ILE A 100 4.41 -39.55 14.24
CA ILE A 100 3.28 -39.54 15.17
C ILE A 100 2.54 -38.20 15.11
N TYR A 101 3.25 -37.07 15.14
CA TYR A 101 2.62 -35.76 15.01
C TYR A 101 1.88 -35.60 13.68
N LYS A 102 2.45 -36.09 12.55
CA LYS A 102 1.78 -36.09 11.24
C LYS A 102 0.49 -36.91 11.25
N LYS A 103 0.49 -38.09 11.86
CA LYS A 103 -0.72 -38.91 12.05
C LYS A 103 -1.77 -38.18 12.90
N MET A 104 -1.34 -37.54 13.98
CA MET A 104 -2.23 -36.84 14.89
C MET A 104 -2.86 -35.61 14.25
N GLU A 105 -2.06 -34.79 13.58
CA GLU A 105 -2.53 -33.63 12.83
C GLU A 105 -3.58 -34.06 11.80
N ALA A 106 -3.26 -35.04 10.94
CA ALA A 106 -4.19 -35.53 9.92
C ALA A 106 -5.47 -36.14 10.53
N GLY A 107 -5.35 -36.87 11.64
CA GLY A 107 -6.47 -37.48 12.34
C GLY A 107 -7.40 -36.43 12.97
N TYR A 108 -6.86 -35.44 13.67
CA TYR A 108 -7.64 -34.35 14.25
C TYR A 108 -8.27 -33.47 13.17
N ASN A 109 -7.58 -33.24 12.06
CA ASN A 109 -8.15 -32.55 10.90
C ASN A 109 -9.38 -33.27 10.32
N GLN A 110 -9.35 -34.61 10.26
CA GLN A 110 -10.50 -35.41 9.81
C GLN A 110 -11.68 -35.40 10.80
N LEU A 111 -11.40 -35.22 12.09
CA LEU A 111 -12.42 -35.05 13.12
C LEU A 111 -12.94 -33.61 13.24
N GLU A 112 -12.46 -32.71 12.36
CA GLU A 112 -12.74 -31.26 12.41
C GLU A 112 -12.30 -30.59 13.74
N ASP A 113 -11.42 -31.25 14.50
CA ASP A 113 -10.79 -30.69 15.70
C ASP A 113 -9.63 -29.77 15.29
N ARG A 114 -9.99 -28.52 15.02
CA ARG A 114 -9.05 -27.51 14.51
C ARG A 114 -7.99 -27.13 15.53
N GLU A 115 -8.31 -27.14 16.83
CA GLU A 115 -7.39 -26.75 17.90
C GLU A 115 -6.24 -27.75 17.99
N ASN A 116 -6.56 -29.04 18.09
CA ASN A 116 -5.54 -30.09 18.17
C ASN A 116 -4.81 -30.27 16.83
N SER A 117 -5.51 -30.19 15.70
CA SER A 117 -4.87 -30.20 14.37
C SER A 117 -3.81 -29.09 14.24
N PHE A 118 -4.17 -27.85 14.61
CA PHE A 118 -3.24 -26.73 14.59
C PHE A 118 -2.07 -26.92 15.57
N LYS A 119 -2.32 -27.41 16.79
CA LYS A 119 -1.29 -27.73 17.78
C LYS A 119 -0.24 -28.69 17.22
N TYR A 120 -0.66 -29.79 16.58
CA TYR A 120 0.29 -30.75 16.01
C TYR A 120 0.96 -30.23 14.74
N ALA A 121 0.29 -29.42 13.92
CA ALA A 121 0.94 -28.71 12.81
C ALA A 121 2.10 -27.82 13.31
N MET A 122 1.89 -27.06 14.40
CA MET A 122 2.93 -26.24 15.03
C MET A 122 4.10 -27.08 15.55
N MET A 123 3.84 -28.25 16.17
CA MET A 123 4.89 -29.18 16.60
C MET A 123 5.71 -29.70 15.42
N ILE A 124 5.06 -30.06 14.31
CA ILE A 124 5.73 -30.52 13.09
C ILE A 124 6.61 -29.41 12.53
N SER A 125 6.10 -28.17 12.43
CA SER A 125 6.88 -27.04 11.90
C SER A 125 8.10 -26.70 12.78
N LYS A 126 8.04 -26.94 14.09
CA LYS A 126 9.20 -26.77 14.98
C LYS A 126 10.32 -27.77 14.67
N LEU A 127 9.97 -29.01 14.32
CA LEU A 127 10.94 -30.08 14.01
C LEU A 127 11.37 -30.07 12.54
N GLU A 128 10.51 -29.62 11.64
CA GLU A 128 10.76 -29.47 10.21
C GLU A 128 10.60 -27.99 9.79
N PRO A 129 11.47 -27.06 10.23
CA PRO A 129 11.28 -25.61 10.04
C PRO A 129 11.28 -25.14 8.59
N ASN A 130 11.81 -25.97 7.67
CA ASN A 130 11.90 -25.73 6.23
C ASN A 130 10.76 -26.42 5.45
N ASN A 131 9.83 -27.11 6.12
CA ASN A 131 8.69 -27.73 5.45
C ASN A 131 7.68 -26.65 5.07
N ILE A 132 7.58 -26.37 3.77
CA ILE A 132 6.77 -25.27 3.23
C ILE A 132 5.28 -25.58 3.35
N ASP A 133 4.84 -26.82 3.14
CA ASP A 133 3.43 -27.20 3.24
C ASP A 133 2.86 -26.87 4.63
N TYR A 134 3.62 -27.20 5.68
CA TYR A 134 3.24 -26.84 7.05
C TYR A 134 3.34 -25.33 7.31
N ALA A 135 4.28 -24.62 6.68
CA ALA A 135 4.32 -23.17 6.77
C ALA A 135 3.08 -22.51 6.13
N ILE A 136 2.65 -22.98 4.96
CA ILE A 136 1.42 -22.52 4.30
C ILE A 136 0.21 -22.80 5.19
N LYS A 137 0.06 -24.05 5.65
CA LYS A 137 -1.06 -24.47 6.48
C LYS A 137 -1.18 -23.65 7.77
N ILE A 138 -0.07 -23.49 8.50
CA ILE A 138 -0.05 -22.72 9.75
C ILE A 138 -0.30 -21.24 9.47
N GLY A 139 0.36 -20.66 8.45
CA GLY A 139 0.15 -19.28 8.05
C GLY A 139 -1.31 -18.99 7.70
N ASN A 140 -1.96 -19.91 6.98
CA ASN A 140 -3.35 -19.80 6.59
C ASN A 140 -4.28 -19.81 7.81
N VAL A 141 -4.12 -20.78 8.72
CA VAL A 141 -4.93 -20.83 9.95
C VAL A 141 -4.73 -19.58 10.80
N LEU A 142 -3.48 -19.15 11.01
CA LEU A 142 -3.18 -17.93 11.77
C LEU A 142 -3.80 -16.68 11.13
N GLY A 143 -3.79 -16.57 9.80
CA GLY A 143 -4.40 -15.46 9.09
C GLY A 143 -5.92 -15.45 9.20
N GLN A 144 -6.57 -16.61 9.08
CA GLN A 144 -8.02 -16.78 9.26
C GLN A 144 -8.47 -16.49 10.70
N GLU A 145 -7.61 -16.74 11.69
CA GLU A 145 -7.84 -16.39 13.11
C GLU A 145 -7.38 -14.96 13.46
N GLY A 146 -7.00 -14.14 12.46
CA GLY A 146 -6.65 -12.73 12.66
C GLY A 146 -5.27 -12.47 13.29
N LYS A 147 -4.43 -13.50 13.47
CA LYS A 147 -3.07 -13.40 14.02
C LYS A 147 -2.06 -13.03 12.92
N TYR A 148 -2.33 -11.94 12.20
CA TYR A 148 -1.66 -11.55 10.94
C TYR A 148 -0.14 -11.42 11.04
N LYS A 149 0.41 -10.94 12.16
CA LYS A 149 1.86 -10.83 12.35
C LYS A 149 2.54 -12.19 12.35
N LEU A 150 1.98 -13.16 13.07
CA LEU A 150 2.51 -14.52 13.10
C LEU A 150 2.27 -15.22 11.76
N ALA A 151 1.10 -15.05 11.15
CA ALA A 151 0.82 -15.56 9.81
C ALA A 151 1.88 -15.09 8.80
N ALA A 152 2.22 -13.79 8.81
CA ALA A 152 3.24 -13.22 7.96
C ALA A 152 4.64 -13.82 8.17
N GLU A 153 5.00 -14.20 9.41
CA GLU A 153 6.28 -14.90 9.69
C GLU A 153 6.36 -16.26 8.98
N TYR A 154 5.26 -17.00 8.93
CA TYR A 154 5.18 -18.26 8.19
C TYR A 154 5.15 -18.05 6.67
N PHE A 155 4.35 -17.10 6.18
CA PHE A 155 4.29 -16.80 4.75
C PHE A 155 5.60 -16.23 4.19
N ASN A 156 6.45 -15.59 5.01
CA ASN A 156 7.81 -15.21 4.59
C ASN A 156 8.63 -16.41 4.11
N LYS A 157 8.42 -17.61 4.68
CA LYS A 157 9.09 -18.84 4.23
C LYS A 157 8.61 -19.28 2.84
N VAL A 158 7.33 -19.05 2.54
CA VAL A 158 6.67 -19.43 1.28
C VAL A 158 7.14 -18.58 0.10
N ILE A 159 7.40 -17.28 0.33
CA ILE A 159 7.93 -16.38 -0.72
C ILE A 159 9.23 -16.93 -1.33
N VAL A 160 10.08 -17.55 -0.50
CA VAL A 160 11.39 -18.06 -0.93
C VAL A 160 11.26 -19.33 -1.76
N SER A 161 10.27 -20.18 -1.48
CA SER A 161 10.10 -21.47 -2.15
C SER A 161 9.33 -21.39 -3.46
N LYS A 162 8.62 -20.29 -3.74
CA LYS A 162 7.76 -20.10 -4.93
C LYS A 162 6.72 -21.23 -5.09
N GLU A 163 6.22 -21.75 -3.97
CA GLU A 163 5.18 -22.78 -3.97
C GLU A 163 3.87 -22.25 -4.54
N ASN A 164 3.08 -23.14 -5.14
CA ASN A 164 1.83 -22.77 -5.77
C ASN A 164 0.69 -22.76 -4.73
N LEU A 165 0.24 -21.57 -4.31
CA LEU A 165 -0.85 -21.46 -3.32
C LEU A 165 -2.24 -21.75 -3.90
N SER A 166 -3.22 -22.06 -3.07
CA SER A 166 -4.64 -21.96 -3.49
C SER A 166 -5.08 -20.49 -3.49
N ILE A 167 -6.24 -20.21 -4.10
CA ILE A 167 -6.85 -18.87 -4.11
C ILE A 167 -7.07 -18.34 -2.68
N GLU A 168 -7.58 -19.16 -1.77
CA GLU A 168 -7.82 -18.77 -0.37
C GLU A 168 -6.51 -18.52 0.39
N GLU A 169 -5.50 -19.36 0.19
CA GLU A 169 -4.19 -19.19 0.84
C GLU A 169 -3.48 -17.93 0.34
N ALA A 170 -3.51 -17.66 -0.97
CA ALA A 170 -2.95 -16.43 -1.55
C ALA A 170 -3.67 -15.17 -1.04
N ARG A 171 -5.01 -15.21 -0.95
CA ARG A 171 -5.80 -14.13 -0.34
C ARG A 171 -5.43 -13.91 1.13
N THR A 172 -5.32 -14.98 1.91
CA THR A 172 -4.99 -14.90 3.34
C THR A 172 -3.56 -14.39 3.56
N ALA A 173 -2.61 -14.81 2.73
CA ALA A 173 -1.23 -14.32 2.75
C ALA A 173 -1.17 -12.82 2.42
N ALA A 174 -1.82 -12.40 1.34
CA ALA A 174 -1.92 -10.99 0.94
C ALA A 174 -2.51 -10.13 2.06
N LEU A 175 -3.66 -10.55 2.62
CA LEU A 175 -4.31 -9.87 3.74
C LEU A 175 -3.38 -9.77 4.95
N SER A 176 -2.70 -10.86 5.32
CA SER A 176 -1.80 -10.87 6.47
C SER A 176 -0.70 -9.82 6.36
N PHE A 177 -0.05 -9.70 5.19
CA PHE A 177 0.95 -8.68 4.95
C PHE A 177 0.36 -7.27 4.87
N PHE A 178 -0.82 -7.11 4.28
CA PHE A 178 -1.54 -5.85 4.25
C PHE A 178 -1.86 -5.32 5.66
N MET A 179 -2.37 -6.18 6.54
CA MET A 179 -2.75 -5.82 7.91
C MET A 179 -1.56 -5.38 8.77
N ILE A 180 -0.35 -5.87 8.47
CA ILE A 180 0.90 -5.40 9.11
C ILE A 180 1.59 -4.26 8.35
N LYS A 181 0.95 -3.73 7.30
CA LYS A 181 1.45 -2.63 6.45
C LYS A 181 2.73 -2.96 5.67
N ASP A 182 3.00 -4.24 5.39
CA ASP A 182 4.07 -4.67 4.48
C ASP A 182 3.49 -4.82 3.06
N TYR A 183 3.20 -3.67 2.43
CA TYR A 183 2.53 -3.63 1.13
C TYR A 183 3.32 -4.32 0.02
N LYS A 184 4.65 -4.27 0.06
CA LYS A 184 5.50 -4.91 -0.96
C LYS A 184 5.30 -6.42 -0.97
N LYS A 185 5.23 -7.07 0.19
CA LYS A 185 4.96 -8.51 0.25
C LYS A 185 3.50 -8.84 0.00
N SER A 186 2.58 -7.98 0.39
CA SER A 186 1.16 -8.13 0.02
C SER A 186 0.97 -8.17 -1.50
N ILE A 187 1.70 -7.32 -2.24
CA ILE A 187 1.66 -7.28 -3.71
C ILE A 187 2.10 -8.62 -4.31
N ILE A 188 3.17 -9.25 -3.80
CA ILE A 188 3.68 -10.53 -4.33
C ILE A 188 2.56 -11.58 -4.40
N PHE A 189 1.82 -11.75 -3.31
CA PHE A 189 0.73 -12.73 -3.26
C PHE A 189 -0.50 -12.31 -4.07
N LEU A 190 -0.78 -11.00 -4.16
CA LEU A 190 -1.89 -10.51 -4.99
C LEU A 190 -1.60 -10.66 -6.49
N GLU A 191 -0.36 -10.49 -6.94
CA GLU A 191 0.03 -10.76 -8.32
C GLU A 191 -0.13 -12.24 -8.68
N GLU A 192 0.23 -13.13 -7.75
CA GLU A 192 0.02 -14.58 -7.91
C GLU A 192 -1.46 -14.93 -7.99
N LEU A 193 -2.26 -14.38 -7.07
CA LEU A 193 -3.72 -14.51 -7.06
C LEU A 193 -4.34 -14.01 -8.38
N TYR A 194 -3.93 -12.82 -8.81
CA TYR A 194 -4.40 -12.19 -10.05
C TYR A 194 -4.11 -13.06 -11.28
N LYS A 195 -2.88 -13.61 -11.39
CA LYS A 195 -2.52 -14.54 -12.49
C LYS A 195 -3.39 -15.80 -12.48
N LYS A 196 -3.76 -16.33 -11.32
CA LYS A 196 -4.62 -17.51 -11.21
C LYS A 196 -6.05 -17.20 -11.66
N ILE A 197 -6.59 -16.09 -11.17
CA ILE A 197 -7.93 -15.62 -11.51
C ILE A 197 -8.07 -15.31 -13.00
N LEU A 198 -7.07 -14.67 -13.62
CA LEU A 198 -7.07 -14.43 -15.08
C LEU A 198 -7.12 -15.70 -15.93
N ASN A 199 -6.56 -16.81 -15.42
CA ASN A 199 -6.55 -18.09 -16.12
C ASN A 199 -7.84 -18.90 -15.91
N ASP A 200 -8.67 -18.50 -14.96
CA ASP A 200 -9.96 -19.14 -14.67
C ASP A 200 -11.05 -18.56 -15.58
N LYS A 201 -11.56 -19.39 -16.50
CA LYS A 201 -12.56 -18.98 -17.50
C LYS A 201 -13.95 -18.74 -16.90
N GLU A 202 -14.21 -19.23 -15.70
CA GLU A 202 -15.51 -19.10 -15.04
C GLU A 202 -15.56 -17.88 -14.09
N MET A 203 -14.45 -17.16 -13.92
CA MET A 203 -14.38 -16.05 -13.00
C MET A 203 -15.17 -14.82 -13.48
N ASP A 204 -15.84 -14.16 -12.55
CA ASP A 204 -16.51 -12.89 -12.79
C ASP A 204 -15.49 -11.79 -13.16
N ILE A 205 -15.77 -11.06 -14.23
CA ILE A 205 -14.93 -9.93 -14.66
C ILE A 205 -14.84 -8.83 -13.58
N LEU A 206 -15.86 -8.68 -12.74
CA LEU A 206 -15.83 -7.73 -11.63
C LEU A 206 -14.77 -8.10 -10.59
N GLU A 207 -14.51 -9.39 -10.38
CA GLU A 207 -13.46 -9.87 -9.49
C GLU A 207 -12.08 -9.46 -10.00
N ILE A 208 -11.86 -9.60 -11.32
CA ILE A 208 -10.63 -9.18 -12.00
C ILE A 208 -10.44 -7.67 -11.81
N TYR A 209 -11.47 -6.86 -12.11
CA TYR A 209 -11.39 -5.41 -11.97
C TYR A 209 -11.10 -4.97 -10.54
N ASN A 210 -11.71 -5.60 -9.54
CA ASN A 210 -11.45 -5.29 -8.15
C ASN A 210 -10.01 -5.61 -7.71
N LEU A 211 -9.44 -6.71 -8.22
CA LEU A 211 -8.03 -7.04 -8.00
C LEU A 211 -7.08 -6.07 -8.68
N GLU A 212 -7.38 -5.64 -9.90
CA GLU A 212 -6.59 -4.63 -10.62
C GLU A 212 -6.61 -3.28 -9.88
N ILE A 213 -7.79 -2.86 -9.39
CA ILE A 213 -7.98 -1.68 -8.53
C ILE A 213 -7.10 -1.77 -7.26
N LEU A 214 -7.17 -2.92 -6.57
CA LEU A 214 -6.42 -3.14 -5.33
C LEU A 214 -4.90 -3.14 -5.58
N LEU A 215 -4.44 -3.86 -6.61
CA LEU A 215 -3.03 -3.91 -6.99
C LEU A 215 -2.50 -2.52 -7.33
N ALA A 216 -3.22 -1.75 -8.15
CA ALA A 216 -2.83 -0.38 -8.48
C ALA A 216 -2.72 0.51 -7.22
N SER A 217 -3.69 0.39 -6.30
CA SER A 217 -3.70 1.12 -5.03
C SER A 217 -2.51 0.74 -4.13
N LEU A 218 -2.14 -0.53 -4.10
CA LEU A 218 -0.98 -1.02 -3.33
C LEU A 218 0.34 -0.60 -3.97
N TYR A 219 0.48 -0.64 -5.30
CA TYR A 219 1.67 -0.14 -5.96
C TYR A 219 1.92 1.35 -5.65
N ILE A 220 0.86 2.17 -5.70
CA ILE A 220 0.94 3.59 -5.30
C ILE A 220 1.39 3.72 -3.84
N SER A 221 0.81 2.92 -2.95
CA SER A 221 1.09 2.99 -1.50
C SER A 221 2.46 2.43 -1.12
N ALA A 222 3.02 1.53 -1.93
CA ALA A 222 4.35 0.96 -1.78
C ALA A 222 5.45 1.78 -2.51
N ASP A 223 5.08 2.89 -3.17
CA ASP A 223 5.96 3.71 -4.02
C ASP A 223 6.60 2.93 -5.20
N GLU A 224 5.89 1.91 -5.71
CA GLU A 224 6.31 1.06 -6.85
C GLU A 224 5.70 1.58 -8.17
N LEU A 225 5.81 2.88 -8.41
CA LEU A 225 5.10 3.59 -9.47
C LEU A 225 5.43 3.11 -10.89
N ASN A 226 6.68 2.71 -11.14
CA ASN A 226 7.09 2.18 -12.45
C ASN A 226 6.41 0.85 -12.76
N ILE A 227 6.28 -0.04 -11.75
CA ILE A 227 5.58 -1.31 -11.89
C ILE A 227 4.09 -1.04 -12.14
N ALA A 228 3.51 -0.09 -11.40
CA ALA A 228 2.12 0.32 -11.58
C ALA A 228 1.82 0.77 -13.02
N ILE A 229 2.68 1.58 -13.63
CA ILE A 229 2.53 2.01 -15.03
C ILE A 229 2.50 0.82 -15.98
N THR A 230 3.48 -0.08 -15.88
CA THR A 230 3.55 -1.25 -16.77
C THR A 230 2.32 -2.14 -16.59
N PHE A 231 1.85 -2.31 -15.35
CA PHE A 231 0.65 -3.07 -15.04
C PHE A 231 -0.60 -2.44 -15.69
N LEU A 232 -0.81 -1.13 -15.55
CA LEU A 232 -1.95 -0.44 -16.15
C LEU A 232 -1.88 -0.41 -17.69
N GLU A 233 -0.68 -0.31 -18.28
CA GLU A 233 -0.49 -0.41 -19.73
C GLU A 233 -0.90 -1.79 -20.26
N GLN A 234 -0.63 -2.87 -19.50
CA GLN A 234 -1.12 -4.21 -19.84
C GLN A 234 -2.65 -4.27 -19.81
N ILE A 235 -3.29 -3.71 -18.79
CA ILE A 235 -4.76 -3.67 -18.68
C ILE A 235 -5.38 -2.89 -19.84
N LEU A 236 -4.83 -1.70 -20.16
CA LEU A 236 -5.30 -0.86 -21.27
C LEU A 236 -5.08 -1.49 -22.65
N SER A 237 -4.15 -2.44 -22.79
CA SER A 237 -3.93 -3.17 -24.03
C SER A 237 -5.05 -4.20 -24.33
N ASN A 238 -5.86 -4.55 -23.33
CA ASN A 238 -6.99 -5.45 -23.49
C ASN A 238 -8.12 -4.80 -24.30
N LYS A 239 -8.40 -5.35 -25.48
CA LYS A 239 -9.45 -4.84 -26.39
C LYS A 239 -10.87 -4.99 -25.86
N ASN A 240 -11.08 -5.86 -24.87
CA ASN A 240 -12.40 -6.18 -24.32
C ASN A 240 -12.68 -5.45 -22.99
N ILE A 241 -11.81 -4.52 -22.58
CA ILE A 241 -12.01 -3.73 -21.37
C ILE A 241 -13.30 -2.91 -21.48
N SER A 242 -14.12 -2.91 -20.41
CA SER A 242 -15.30 -2.05 -20.34
C SER A 242 -14.90 -0.57 -20.30
N GLU A 243 -15.72 0.31 -20.86
CA GLU A 243 -15.40 1.75 -20.88
C GLU A 243 -15.34 2.35 -19.46
N ASP A 244 -16.18 1.89 -18.52
CA ASP A 244 -16.13 2.34 -17.12
C ASP A 244 -14.81 1.94 -16.44
N HIS A 245 -14.36 0.70 -16.64
CA HIS A 245 -13.10 0.25 -16.07
C HIS A 245 -11.89 0.92 -16.74
N LYS A 246 -11.95 1.10 -18.06
CA LYS A 246 -10.93 1.85 -18.81
C LYS A 246 -10.84 3.30 -18.35
N LEU A 247 -11.96 3.95 -18.08
CA LEU A 247 -12.02 5.29 -17.49
C LEU A 247 -11.29 5.30 -16.13
N TYR A 248 -11.61 4.34 -15.25
CA TYR A 248 -10.92 4.20 -13.96
C TYR A 248 -9.41 4.01 -14.13
N VAL A 249 -8.98 3.06 -14.96
CA VAL A 249 -7.56 2.75 -15.21
C VAL A 249 -6.83 3.98 -15.76
N ASN A 250 -7.44 4.73 -16.67
CA ASN A 250 -6.88 5.99 -17.19
C ASN A 250 -6.74 7.07 -16.11
N ARG A 251 -7.69 7.17 -15.15
CA ARG A 251 -7.56 8.09 -14.01
C ARG A 251 -6.34 7.74 -13.15
N ILE A 252 -6.17 6.47 -12.80
CA ILE A 252 -5.03 6.01 -12.00
C ILE A 252 -3.71 6.18 -12.76
N TYR A 253 -3.71 5.86 -14.06
CA TYR A 253 -2.55 6.02 -14.93
C TYR A 253 -2.05 7.47 -14.96
N MET A 254 -2.97 8.43 -15.12
CA MET A 254 -2.65 9.85 -15.08
C MET A 254 -2.06 10.29 -13.74
N TYR A 255 -2.62 9.79 -12.64
CA TYR A 255 -2.10 10.09 -11.30
C TYR A 255 -0.69 9.55 -11.10
N ILE A 256 -0.39 8.36 -11.59
CA ILE A 256 0.96 7.78 -11.50
C ILE A 256 1.95 8.55 -12.36
N LEU A 257 1.59 8.92 -13.60
CA LEU A 257 2.43 9.77 -14.45
C LEU A 257 2.74 11.10 -13.79
N TYR A 258 1.71 11.74 -13.21
CA TYR A 258 1.85 12.93 -12.39
C TYR A 258 2.85 12.72 -11.24
N LYS A 259 2.80 11.57 -10.56
CA LYS A 259 3.75 11.24 -9.47
C LYS A 259 5.15 10.84 -9.94
N LEU A 260 5.37 10.34 -11.15
CA LEU A 260 6.70 9.92 -11.63
C LEU A 260 7.61 11.08 -12.07
N SER A 261 7.07 12.29 -12.26
CA SER A 261 7.82 13.47 -12.75
C SER A 261 8.37 13.34 -14.19
N ASP A 262 7.86 12.40 -14.97
CA ASP A 262 8.03 12.41 -16.42
C ASP A 262 7.03 13.41 -17.03
N ASN A 263 7.40 14.69 -16.96
CA ASN A 263 6.51 15.79 -17.33
C ASN A 263 6.13 15.74 -18.82
N ASP A 264 7.01 15.29 -19.70
CA ASP A 264 6.74 15.19 -21.14
C ASP A 264 5.71 14.09 -21.41
N LYS A 265 5.90 12.89 -20.83
CA LYS A 265 4.93 11.79 -20.95
C LYS A 265 3.59 12.17 -20.31
N PHE A 266 3.62 12.82 -19.15
CA PHE A 266 2.42 13.30 -18.46
C PHE A 266 1.64 14.32 -19.31
N ILE A 267 2.29 15.36 -19.83
CA ILE A 267 1.63 16.40 -20.65
C ILE A 267 1.09 15.81 -21.95
N SER A 268 1.86 14.94 -22.61
CA SER A 268 1.42 14.24 -23.81
C SER A 268 0.13 13.45 -23.53
N LYS A 269 0.12 12.65 -22.46
CA LYS A 269 -1.04 11.85 -22.09
C LYS A 269 -2.22 12.70 -21.60
N TYR A 270 -1.96 13.78 -20.88
CA TYR A 270 -2.96 14.76 -20.46
C TYR A 270 -3.73 15.31 -21.67
N ASN A 271 -3.02 15.74 -22.72
CA ASN A 271 -3.64 16.27 -23.93
C ASN A 271 -4.40 15.18 -24.70
N GLU A 272 -3.83 13.97 -24.80
CA GLU A 272 -4.47 12.82 -25.44
C GLU A 272 -5.83 12.50 -24.78
N LEU A 273 -5.84 12.31 -23.45
CA LEU A 273 -7.06 11.93 -22.72
C LEU A 273 -8.07 13.08 -22.65
N ARG A 274 -7.61 14.33 -22.53
CA ARG A 274 -8.49 15.51 -22.61
C ARG A 274 -9.28 15.54 -23.91
N SER A 275 -8.59 15.25 -25.03
CA SER A 275 -9.21 15.18 -26.36
C SER A 275 -10.11 13.96 -26.51
N TYR A 276 -9.62 12.78 -26.12
CA TYR A 276 -10.35 11.51 -26.23
C TYR A 276 -11.70 11.55 -25.52
N TYR A 277 -11.72 12.01 -24.27
CA TYR A 277 -12.95 12.13 -23.48
C TYR A 277 -13.70 13.45 -23.71
N LYS A 278 -13.20 14.32 -24.59
CA LYS A 278 -13.74 15.66 -24.88
C LYS A 278 -14.05 16.45 -23.60
N LEU A 279 -13.09 16.49 -22.68
CA LEU A 279 -13.31 17.06 -21.34
C LEU A 279 -13.67 18.55 -21.37
N ASP A 280 -13.41 19.26 -22.47
CA ASP A 280 -13.81 20.65 -22.67
C ASP A 280 -15.33 20.81 -22.86
N GLU A 281 -16.04 19.78 -23.36
CA GLU A 281 -17.51 19.74 -23.35
C GLU A 281 -18.04 19.56 -21.92
N ALA A 282 -17.19 18.99 -21.06
CA ALA A 282 -17.40 18.83 -19.62
C ALA A 282 -18.75 18.19 -19.30
N LYS A 283 -18.95 16.95 -19.77
CA LYS A 283 -20.15 16.14 -19.54
C LYS A 283 -20.16 15.53 -18.14
N LYS A 284 -21.35 15.40 -17.55
CA LYS A 284 -21.54 14.89 -16.18
C LYS A 284 -21.00 13.48 -15.97
N GLU A 285 -21.07 12.61 -16.98
CA GLU A 285 -20.53 11.24 -16.93
C GLU A 285 -19.01 11.19 -16.69
N TYR A 286 -18.27 12.24 -17.06
CA TYR A 286 -16.83 12.36 -16.84
C TYR A 286 -16.47 13.22 -15.63
N ALA A 287 -17.42 13.48 -14.72
CA ALA A 287 -17.17 14.29 -13.51
C ALA A 287 -15.90 13.86 -12.74
N PRO A 288 -15.59 12.56 -12.55
CA PRO A 288 -14.36 12.15 -11.87
C PRO A 288 -13.08 12.56 -12.63
N LEU A 289 -13.07 12.48 -13.96
CA LEU A 289 -11.95 12.97 -14.77
C LEU A 289 -11.86 14.49 -14.75
N ILE A 290 -12.98 15.20 -14.85
CA ILE A 290 -13.02 16.67 -14.79
C ILE A 290 -12.43 17.16 -13.46
N PHE A 291 -12.76 16.49 -12.36
CA PHE A 291 -12.20 16.78 -11.04
C PHE A 291 -10.68 16.58 -11.01
N ASP A 292 -10.17 15.44 -11.49
CA ASP A 292 -8.73 15.18 -11.56
C ASP A 292 -8.00 16.20 -12.45
N PHE A 293 -8.57 16.50 -13.62
CA PHE A 293 -8.00 17.42 -14.60
C PHE A 293 -8.04 18.87 -14.12
N ALA A 294 -8.97 19.24 -13.23
CA ALA A 294 -8.97 20.56 -12.61
C ALA A 294 -7.70 20.79 -11.77
N PHE A 295 -7.25 19.78 -11.01
CA PHE A 295 -5.98 19.84 -10.29
C PHE A 295 -4.77 19.81 -11.23
N TYR A 296 -4.78 18.92 -12.22
CA TYR A 296 -3.67 18.86 -13.18
C TYR A 296 -3.49 20.18 -13.93
N ALA A 297 -4.57 20.80 -14.40
CA ALA A 297 -4.53 22.11 -15.06
C ALA A 297 -3.90 23.18 -14.14
N TYR A 298 -4.28 23.21 -12.86
CA TYR A 298 -3.69 24.15 -11.89
C TYR A 298 -2.17 23.97 -11.76
N PHE A 299 -1.70 22.74 -11.57
CA PHE A 299 -0.27 22.45 -11.42
C PHE A 299 0.52 22.61 -12.73
N LEU A 300 -0.14 22.47 -13.88
CA LEU A 300 0.40 22.84 -15.20
C LEU A 300 0.36 24.34 -15.47
N LYS A 301 0.00 25.17 -14.47
CA LYS A 301 -0.05 26.64 -14.53
C LYS A 301 -1.16 27.19 -15.43
N ASP A 302 -2.15 26.37 -15.82
CA ASP A 302 -3.37 26.78 -16.52
C ASP A 302 -4.54 26.95 -15.55
N ILE A 303 -4.49 28.04 -14.78
CA ILE A 303 -5.48 28.35 -13.75
C ILE A 303 -6.87 28.59 -14.35
N ASN A 304 -6.96 29.11 -15.58
CA ASN A 304 -8.25 29.37 -16.22
C ASN A 304 -8.98 28.08 -16.55
N THR A 305 -8.28 27.08 -17.11
CA THR A 305 -8.87 25.76 -17.35
C THR A 305 -9.27 25.09 -16.04
N SER A 306 -8.44 25.19 -14.99
CA SER A 306 -8.78 24.68 -13.66
C SER A 306 -10.09 25.29 -13.11
N ILE A 307 -10.21 26.61 -13.13
CA ILE A 307 -11.42 27.34 -12.71
C ILE A 307 -12.64 26.87 -13.52
N ASN A 308 -12.50 26.70 -14.84
CA ASN A 308 -13.61 26.27 -15.69
C ASN A 308 -14.09 24.85 -15.35
N TYR A 309 -13.16 23.93 -15.09
CA TYR A 309 -13.51 22.57 -14.67
C TYR A 309 -14.19 22.54 -13.31
N PHE A 310 -13.68 23.28 -12.30
CA PHE A 310 -14.35 23.35 -10.99
C PHE A 310 -15.73 24.01 -11.07
N LYS A 311 -15.89 25.08 -11.88
CA LYS A 311 -17.21 25.70 -12.12
C LYS A 311 -18.19 24.69 -12.72
N LYS A 312 -17.74 23.91 -13.70
CA LYS A 312 -18.59 22.90 -14.32
C LYS A 312 -18.96 21.80 -13.32
N LEU A 313 -17.98 21.30 -12.58
CA LEU A 313 -18.20 20.26 -11.58
C LEU A 313 -19.24 20.71 -10.54
N ASN A 314 -19.13 21.95 -10.07
CA ASN A 314 -20.08 22.54 -9.13
C ASN A 314 -21.50 22.64 -9.71
N SER A 315 -21.63 22.96 -11.02
CA SER A 315 -22.92 23.04 -11.71
C SER A 315 -23.67 21.70 -11.83
N PHE A 316 -23.00 20.57 -11.62
CA PHE A 316 -23.67 19.26 -11.67
C PHE A 316 -24.46 18.92 -10.40
N HIS A 317 -24.24 19.65 -9.31
CA HIS A 317 -24.89 19.46 -8.01
C HIS A 317 -24.85 17.99 -7.53
N MET A 318 -23.69 17.35 -7.68
CA MET A 318 -23.48 15.95 -7.30
C MET A 318 -23.08 15.85 -5.82
N LEU A 319 -23.87 15.10 -5.03
CA LEU A 319 -23.68 14.95 -3.59
C LEU A 319 -22.27 14.46 -3.22
N GLU A 320 -21.68 13.58 -4.01
CA GLU A 320 -20.32 13.05 -3.79
C GLU A 320 -19.23 14.13 -3.78
N TYR A 321 -19.47 15.31 -4.38
CA TYR A 321 -18.51 16.41 -4.38
C TYR A 321 -18.73 17.46 -3.27
N SER A 322 -19.77 17.28 -2.45
CA SER A 322 -20.06 18.21 -1.35
C SER A 322 -18.94 18.31 -0.31
N VAL A 323 -18.16 17.24 -0.15
CA VAL A 323 -17.02 17.16 0.78
C VAL A 323 -15.78 17.95 0.32
N TYR A 324 -15.77 18.46 -0.91
CA TYR A 324 -14.61 19.14 -1.50
C TYR A 324 -14.72 20.67 -1.54
N TYR A 325 -15.71 21.27 -0.88
CA TYR A 325 -15.80 22.73 -0.69
C TYR A 325 -15.61 23.52 -2.00
N LEU A 326 -16.31 23.11 -3.07
CA LEU A 326 -16.03 23.58 -4.44
C LEU A 326 -16.13 25.11 -4.60
N ASP A 327 -17.02 25.77 -3.85
CA ASP A 327 -17.15 27.23 -3.86
C ASP A 327 -15.90 27.92 -3.31
N GLN A 328 -15.40 27.45 -2.16
CA GLN A 328 -14.17 27.97 -1.56
C GLN A 328 -12.94 27.66 -2.42
N ILE A 329 -12.90 26.51 -3.09
CA ILE A 329 -11.85 26.20 -4.07
C ILE A 329 -11.88 27.18 -5.24
N LEU A 330 -13.06 27.55 -5.73
CA LEU A 330 -13.19 28.55 -6.78
C LEU A 330 -12.73 29.93 -6.30
N ASP A 331 -13.06 30.32 -5.07
CA ASP A 331 -12.60 31.57 -4.48
C ASP A 331 -11.06 31.60 -4.37
N TYR A 332 -10.46 30.53 -3.83
CA TYR A 332 -9.00 30.37 -3.77
C TYR A 332 -8.36 30.56 -5.15
N LEU A 333 -8.85 29.85 -6.17
CA LEU A 333 -8.29 29.93 -7.53
C LEU A 333 -8.43 31.32 -8.14
N ASN A 334 -9.55 32.00 -7.89
CA ASN A 334 -9.76 33.38 -8.34
C ASN A 334 -8.80 34.35 -7.66
N GLU A 335 -8.54 34.19 -6.36
CA GLU A 335 -7.58 35.01 -5.61
C GLU A 335 -6.15 34.77 -6.09
N VAL A 336 -5.73 33.51 -6.28
CA VAL A 336 -4.43 33.18 -6.87
C VAL A 336 -4.26 33.79 -8.25
N ASN A 337 -5.30 33.77 -9.10
CA ASN A 337 -5.26 34.37 -10.43
C ASN A 337 -5.12 35.90 -10.36
N LYS A 338 -5.92 36.56 -9.52
CA LYS A 338 -5.84 38.01 -9.28
C LYS A 338 -4.47 38.42 -8.73
N ALA A 339 -3.96 37.69 -7.73
CA ALA A 339 -2.65 37.90 -7.14
C ALA A 339 -1.54 37.78 -8.20
N SER A 340 -1.61 36.75 -9.05
CA SER A 340 -0.65 36.55 -10.15
C SER A 340 -0.62 37.74 -11.11
N ILE A 341 -1.79 38.21 -11.55
CA ILE A 341 -1.89 39.38 -12.45
C ILE A 341 -1.32 40.63 -11.77
N GLN A 342 -1.69 40.88 -10.51
CA GLN A 342 -1.28 42.06 -9.77
C GLN A 342 0.22 42.08 -9.50
N LEU A 343 0.79 40.97 -9.00
CA LEU A 343 2.22 40.85 -8.70
C LEU A 343 3.05 40.96 -9.98
N ILE A 344 2.67 40.30 -11.07
CA ILE A 344 3.36 40.43 -12.37
C ILE A 344 3.35 41.89 -12.84
N LYS A 345 2.21 42.58 -12.72
CA LYS A 345 2.08 43.99 -13.13
C LYS A 345 2.97 44.91 -12.29
N LEU A 346 2.95 44.77 -10.96
CA LEU A 346 3.81 45.56 -10.07
C LEU A 346 5.29 45.37 -10.42
N ARG A 347 5.67 44.14 -10.80
CA ARG A 347 7.06 43.74 -11.09
C ARG A 347 7.53 44.23 -12.45
N GLY A 348 6.66 44.14 -13.47
CA GLY A 348 6.92 44.68 -14.81
C GLY A 348 7.03 46.21 -14.86
N ASP A 349 6.26 46.92 -14.02
CA ASP A 349 6.25 48.39 -14.00
C ASP A 349 7.44 49.02 -13.24
N GLY A 350 8.34 48.23 -12.64
CA GLY A 350 9.47 48.74 -11.83
C GLY A 350 9.04 49.52 -10.57
N LYS A 351 7.80 49.32 -10.11
CA LYS A 351 7.16 50.13 -9.04
C LYS A 351 7.57 49.76 -7.62
N PHE A 352 8.50 48.82 -7.43
CA PHE A 352 8.95 48.37 -6.11
C PHE A 352 9.91 49.32 -5.38
N ASN A 353 10.37 50.39 -6.03
CA ASN A 353 11.04 51.49 -5.34
C ASN A 353 10.06 52.35 -4.50
N ASN A 354 8.76 52.13 -4.65
CA ASN A 354 7.73 52.77 -3.84
C ASN A 354 7.49 51.95 -2.57
N GLU A 355 7.73 52.54 -1.39
CA GLU A 355 7.57 51.90 -0.08
C GLU A 355 6.21 51.23 0.12
N LYS A 356 5.15 51.74 -0.54
CA LYS A 356 3.80 51.18 -0.50
C LYS A 356 3.73 49.72 -0.96
N TYR A 357 4.57 49.31 -1.92
CA TYR A 357 4.53 47.98 -2.52
C TYR A 357 5.69 47.10 -2.06
N LYS A 358 6.41 47.51 -1.01
CA LYS A 358 7.47 46.71 -0.41
C LYS A 358 6.87 45.50 0.32
N ASN A 359 7.49 44.32 0.19
CA ASN A 359 7.03 43.07 0.79
C ASN A 359 5.67 42.57 0.24
N GLU A 360 5.28 42.94 -0.97
CA GLU A 360 4.10 42.34 -1.63
C GLU A 360 4.40 40.91 -2.07
N ASN A 361 3.58 39.96 -1.64
CA ASN A 361 3.73 38.53 -1.86
C ASN A 361 2.36 37.88 -2.06
N TYR A 362 2.30 36.61 -2.45
CA TYR A 362 1.02 35.94 -2.70
C TYR A 362 0.13 35.83 -1.44
N GLU A 363 0.71 35.51 -0.28
CA GLU A 363 -0.02 35.31 0.98
C GLU A 363 -0.82 36.55 1.44
N LYS A 364 -0.45 37.76 1.00
CA LYS A 364 -1.22 38.99 1.28
C LYS A 364 -2.52 39.12 0.49
N TYR A 365 -2.65 38.42 -0.64
CA TYR A 365 -3.80 38.53 -1.54
C TYR A 365 -4.79 37.40 -1.37
N ILE A 366 -4.45 36.38 -0.58
CA ILE A 366 -5.18 35.13 -0.48
C ILE A 366 -5.56 34.90 0.96
N ASP A 367 -6.83 34.63 1.23
CA ASP A 367 -7.29 34.32 2.59
C ASP A 367 -6.61 33.03 3.10
N SER A 368 -6.07 33.09 4.33
CA SER A 368 -5.47 31.93 4.99
C SER A 368 -6.42 30.74 5.10
N GLU A 369 -7.71 30.95 5.33
CA GLU A 369 -8.69 29.87 5.41
C GLU A 369 -8.83 29.14 4.06
N LEU A 370 -8.75 29.89 2.95
CA LEU A 370 -8.80 29.32 1.61
C LEU A 370 -7.54 28.50 1.28
N ILE A 371 -6.38 28.87 1.81
CA ILE A 371 -5.15 28.09 1.69
C ILE A 371 -5.30 26.74 2.41
N ASP A 372 -5.83 26.76 3.64
CA ASP A 372 -6.05 25.54 4.43
C ASP A 372 -7.09 24.61 3.77
N ILE A 373 -8.17 25.18 3.23
CA ILE A 373 -9.18 24.44 2.46
C ILE A 373 -8.56 23.82 1.20
N TRP A 374 -7.73 24.56 0.47
CA TRP A 374 -7.05 24.03 -0.71
C TRP A 374 -6.17 22.82 -0.39
N GLU A 375 -5.37 22.88 0.68
CA GLU A 375 -4.54 21.75 1.11
C GLU A 375 -5.37 20.56 1.58
N LEU A 376 -6.46 20.79 2.32
CA LEU A 376 -7.40 19.75 2.74
C LEU A 376 -7.99 19.03 1.52
N VAL A 377 -8.56 19.79 0.59
CA VAL A 377 -9.21 19.24 -0.61
C VAL A 377 -8.21 18.53 -1.50
N LEU A 378 -6.99 19.06 -1.65
CA LEU A 378 -5.91 18.38 -2.37
C LEU A 378 -5.57 17.04 -1.73
N SER A 379 -5.53 16.97 -0.39
CA SER A 379 -5.29 15.72 0.33
C SER A 379 -6.44 14.72 0.11
N LEU A 380 -7.69 15.18 0.15
CA LEU A 380 -8.86 14.34 -0.12
C LEU A 380 -8.84 13.81 -1.55
N TRP A 381 -8.55 14.66 -2.53
CA TRP A 381 -8.40 14.29 -3.94
C TRP A 381 -7.33 13.21 -4.12
N GLN A 382 -6.14 13.39 -3.53
CA GLN A 382 -5.08 12.36 -3.57
C GLN A 382 -5.51 11.03 -2.94
N GLY A 383 -6.36 11.08 -1.91
CA GLY A 383 -6.96 9.90 -1.31
C GLY A 383 -7.86 9.09 -2.25
N THR A 384 -8.47 9.72 -3.27
CA THR A 384 -9.40 9.04 -4.20
C THR A 384 -8.73 7.97 -5.09
N PHE A 385 -7.41 8.00 -5.21
CA PHE A 385 -6.62 7.06 -6.02
C PHE A 385 -6.20 5.79 -5.25
N ILE A 386 -6.53 5.70 -3.96
CA ILE A 386 -6.18 4.56 -3.12
C ILE A 386 -7.47 3.90 -2.64
N LYS A 387 -7.70 2.65 -3.07
CA LYS A 387 -8.86 1.85 -2.68
C LYS A 387 -8.39 0.50 -2.14
N PHE A 388 -8.62 0.27 -0.85
CA PHE A 388 -8.29 -0.99 -0.19
C PHE A 388 -9.51 -1.83 0.15
N ASP A 389 -10.72 -1.33 -0.07
CA ASP A 389 -11.97 -1.97 0.40
C ASP A 389 -12.03 -3.45 0.08
N TYR A 390 -11.60 -3.81 -1.14
CA TYR A 390 -11.64 -5.17 -1.65
C TYR A 390 -10.81 -6.18 -0.85
N ILE A 391 -9.63 -5.79 -0.33
CA ILE A 391 -8.79 -6.73 0.44
C ILE A 391 -9.41 -7.06 1.80
N THR A 392 -10.18 -6.12 2.36
CA THR A 392 -10.84 -6.27 3.65
C THR A 392 -12.28 -6.78 3.53
N SER A 393 -12.99 -6.50 2.44
CA SER A 393 -14.38 -6.94 2.25
C SER A 393 -14.50 -8.44 2.03
N ASN A 394 -13.47 -9.03 1.43
CA ASN A 394 -13.38 -10.47 1.20
C ASN A 394 -12.57 -11.19 2.29
N ALA A 395 -12.12 -10.45 3.32
CA ALA A 395 -11.54 -11.06 4.50
C ALA A 395 -12.67 -11.70 5.32
N PRO A 396 -12.63 -13.03 5.56
CA PRO A 396 -13.52 -13.58 6.58
C PRO A 396 -13.25 -12.85 7.90
N ASN A 397 -14.31 -12.51 8.64
CA ASN A 397 -14.15 -12.09 10.03
C ASN A 397 -13.28 -13.15 10.74
N PRO A 398 -12.35 -12.75 11.62
CA PRO A 398 -11.53 -13.70 12.35
C PRO A 398 -12.43 -14.78 12.92
N GLU A 399 -12.20 -16.03 12.53
CA GLU A 399 -13.14 -17.10 12.86
C GLU A 399 -13.26 -17.25 14.39
N ASN A 400 -12.18 -16.92 15.13
CA ASN A 400 -12.05 -17.01 16.58
C ASN A 400 -12.47 -18.39 17.08
N LYS A 401 -12.20 -19.43 16.28
CA LYS A 401 -12.58 -20.82 16.59
C LYS A 401 -11.48 -21.56 17.33
N ILE A 402 -10.26 -21.04 17.30
CA ILE A 402 -9.09 -21.65 17.91
C ILE A 402 -8.53 -20.68 18.96
N ASP A 403 -8.31 -21.16 20.18
CA ASP A 403 -7.57 -20.41 21.20
C ASP A 403 -6.07 -20.47 20.92
N ILE A 404 -5.65 -19.68 19.92
CA ILE A 404 -4.26 -19.62 19.48
C ILE A 404 -3.33 -19.18 20.62
N ASP A 405 -3.77 -18.27 21.50
CA ASP A 405 -2.93 -17.76 22.58
C ASP A 405 -2.69 -18.84 23.64
N LYS A 406 -3.71 -19.64 23.98
CA LYS A 406 -3.55 -20.82 24.83
C LYS A 406 -2.57 -21.83 24.22
N ILE A 407 -2.75 -22.21 22.96
CA ILE A 407 -1.85 -23.18 22.29
C ILE A 407 -0.42 -22.66 22.26
N LEU A 408 -0.22 -21.39 21.87
CA LEU A 408 1.09 -20.77 21.87
C LEU A 408 1.69 -20.74 23.28
N SER A 409 0.91 -20.47 24.32
CA SER A 409 1.41 -20.51 25.71
C SER A 409 1.82 -21.92 26.15
N GLU A 410 1.07 -22.95 25.77
CA GLU A 410 1.40 -24.36 26.01
C GLU A 410 2.71 -24.76 25.28
N LEU A 411 2.95 -24.19 24.10
CA LEU A 411 4.13 -24.44 23.28
C LEU A 411 5.35 -23.58 23.67
N ASN A 412 5.13 -22.37 24.17
CA ASN A 412 6.12 -21.31 24.41
C ASN A 412 6.57 -21.20 25.88
N ALA A 413 6.57 -22.28 26.65
CA ALA A 413 7.27 -22.36 27.94
C ALA A 413 8.82 -22.18 27.83
N SER A 414 9.33 -21.55 26.77
CA SER A 414 10.71 -21.11 26.59
C SER A 414 10.83 -19.94 25.59
N ARG A 415 11.00 -18.74 26.19
CA ARG A 415 11.67 -17.49 25.73
C ARG A 415 10.88 -16.32 25.13
N GLU A 416 11.12 -15.19 25.80
CA GLU A 416 10.85 -13.79 25.45
C GLU A 416 12.01 -13.16 24.63
N ASN A 417 11.58 -12.22 23.77
CA ASN A 417 12.09 -10.89 23.42
C ASN A 417 13.57 -10.64 23.06
N ASP A 418 13.76 -9.94 21.93
CA ASP A 418 14.33 -8.58 22.01
C ASP A 418 13.99 -7.74 20.77
N SER A 419 13.72 -6.45 20.98
CA SER A 419 13.71 -5.44 19.92
C SER A 419 14.23 -4.12 20.47
N THR A 420 15.35 -3.63 19.92
CA THR A 420 15.84 -2.27 20.13
C THR A 420 15.73 -1.46 18.84
N LYS A 421 15.03 -0.32 18.90
CA LYS A 421 15.10 0.75 17.89
C LYS A 421 16.11 1.80 18.34
N ASN A 422 17.08 2.11 17.49
CA ASN A 422 17.92 3.29 17.60
C ASN A 422 17.23 4.51 16.95
N ILE A 423 17.25 5.65 17.62
CA ILE A 423 16.83 6.95 17.07
C ILE A 423 18.11 7.72 16.68
N ASN A 424 18.20 8.13 15.42
CA ASN A 424 19.31 8.91 14.87
C ASN A 424 18.95 10.41 14.89
N LEU A 425 19.87 11.26 15.34
CA LEU A 425 19.73 12.74 15.32
C LEU A 425 19.99 13.30 13.90
N ASN A 426 19.25 14.34 13.48
CA ASN A 426 19.37 14.96 12.14
C ASN A 426 20.35 16.16 12.16
N GLU A 427 21.35 16.18 11.28
CA GLU A 427 22.38 17.22 11.23
C GLU A 427 21.88 18.60 10.79
N ILE A 428 20.78 18.65 10.05
CA ILE A 428 20.20 19.90 9.55
C ILE A 428 19.81 20.89 10.66
N ASP A 429 19.51 20.42 11.87
CA ASP A 429 19.13 21.30 12.98
C ASP A 429 20.29 22.19 13.45
N LYS A 430 21.54 21.81 13.16
CA LYS A 430 22.74 22.61 13.46
C LYS A 430 22.78 23.95 12.72
N ILE A 431 22.04 24.13 11.62
CA ILE A 431 22.06 25.40 10.87
C ILE A 431 21.48 26.56 11.69
N TYR A 432 20.55 26.27 12.60
CA TYR A 432 19.80 27.27 13.37
C TYR A 432 20.65 27.96 14.44
N SER A 433 21.75 27.34 14.87
CA SER A 433 22.69 27.92 15.84
C SER A 433 23.82 28.73 15.20
N LEU A 434 23.92 28.76 13.87
CA LEU A 434 24.96 29.54 13.18
C LEU A 434 24.68 31.04 13.29
N ASN A 435 25.71 31.88 13.25
CA ASN A 435 25.52 33.29 12.92
C ASN A 435 25.38 33.47 11.40
N LEU A 436 24.91 34.65 10.93
CA LEU A 436 24.67 34.88 9.50
C LEU A 436 25.93 34.70 8.64
N THR A 437 27.10 35.10 9.14
CA THR A 437 28.38 34.94 8.44
C THR A 437 28.75 33.48 8.23
N ASN A 438 28.61 32.65 9.27
CA ASN A 438 28.89 31.22 9.20
C ASN A 438 27.84 30.50 8.35
N PHE A 439 26.59 30.93 8.40
CA PHE A 439 25.54 30.44 7.51
C PHE A 439 25.86 30.76 6.04
N LYS A 440 26.26 32.00 5.70
CA LYS A 440 26.73 32.36 4.36
C LYS A 440 27.91 31.49 3.89
N LYS A 441 28.88 31.20 4.76
CA LYS A 441 30.00 30.29 4.45
C LYS A 441 29.52 28.88 4.11
N LEU A 442 28.61 28.33 4.92
CA LEU A 442 27.99 27.03 4.67
C LEU A 442 27.28 27.00 3.31
N CYS A 443 26.49 28.03 3.00
CA CYS A 443 25.77 28.14 1.73
C CYS A 443 26.73 28.22 0.53
N LYS A 444 27.78 29.04 0.61
CA LYS A 444 28.79 29.13 -0.46
C LYS A 444 29.47 27.78 -0.72
N ASN A 445 29.86 27.08 0.35
CA ASN A 445 30.44 25.74 0.24
C ASN A 445 29.47 24.74 -0.40
N LEU A 446 28.21 24.71 0.05
CA LEU A 446 27.18 23.84 -0.53
C LEU A 446 26.99 24.10 -2.04
N ILE A 447 26.88 25.37 -2.43
CA ILE A 447 26.67 25.77 -3.83
C ILE A 447 27.85 25.35 -4.71
N GLN A 448 29.08 25.59 -4.24
CA GLN A 448 30.30 25.29 -5.01
C GLN A 448 30.61 23.79 -5.08
N ASN A 449 30.55 23.10 -3.94
CA ASN A 449 31.10 21.76 -3.81
C ASN A 449 30.04 20.65 -3.92
N LYS A 450 28.77 20.93 -3.61
CA LYS A 450 27.69 19.93 -3.72
C LYS A 450 26.85 20.11 -4.98
N LEU A 451 26.52 21.34 -5.32
CA LEU A 451 25.70 21.64 -6.50
C LEU A 451 26.53 21.89 -7.77
N SER A 452 27.86 22.07 -7.64
CA SER A 452 28.75 22.37 -8.77
C SER A 452 28.43 23.69 -9.49
N TYR A 453 28.19 24.75 -8.72
CA TYR A 453 27.94 26.11 -9.23
C TYR A 453 29.04 27.09 -8.83
N SER A 454 29.40 28.00 -9.74
CA SER A 454 30.24 29.15 -9.45
C SER A 454 29.39 30.38 -9.15
N ILE A 455 29.60 31.00 -7.99
CA ILE A 455 28.86 32.19 -7.55
C ILE A 455 29.41 33.43 -8.26
N LEU A 456 28.53 34.17 -8.93
CA LEU A 456 28.85 35.45 -9.56
C LEU A 456 28.72 36.60 -8.56
N GLN A 457 27.58 36.68 -7.86
CA GLN A 457 27.31 37.72 -6.87
C GLN A 457 26.25 37.29 -5.85
N GLU A 458 26.23 37.97 -4.69
CA GLU A 458 25.09 37.95 -3.78
C GLU A 458 23.93 38.73 -4.44
N TYR A 459 22.73 38.16 -4.41
CA TYR A 459 21.52 38.80 -4.86
C TYR A 459 20.75 39.28 -3.63
N THR A 460 20.45 40.57 -3.57
CA THR A 460 19.59 41.12 -2.54
C THR A 460 18.26 41.44 -3.18
N ASP A 461 17.25 40.64 -2.86
CA ASP A 461 15.89 41.01 -3.17
C ASP A 461 15.42 42.03 -2.11
N ASN A 462 15.05 43.23 -2.53
CA ASN A 462 14.46 44.24 -1.66
C ASN A 462 12.94 44.07 -1.53
N VAL A 463 12.36 43.07 -2.21
CA VAL A 463 10.93 43.02 -2.52
C VAL A 463 10.14 42.05 -1.66
N ILE A 464 10.70 40.92 -1.22
CA ILE A 464 9.97 39.92 -0.42
C ILE A 464 10.73 39.61 0.87
N ASN A 465 10.13 39.90 2.02
CA ASN A 465 10.68 39.51 3.32
C ASN A 465 9.63 38.73 4.12
N TYR A 466 9.99 37.50 4.48
CA TYR A 466 9.19 36.63 5.34
C TYR A 466 9.71 36.67 6.77
N ASN A 467 8.83 36.73 7.76
CA ASN A 467 9.21 36.75 9.18
C ASN A 467 9.61 35.36 9.74
N TYR A 468 9.98 34.41 8.87
CA TYR A 468 10.26 33.01 9.24
C TYR A 468 11.75 32.72 9.56
N GLY A 469 12.64 33.65 9.26
CA GLY A 469 14.08 33.56 9.52
C GLY A 469 14.92 34.09 8.37
N ASP A 470 16.23 33.88 8.45
CA ASP A 470 17.16 34.41 7.46
C ASP A 470 17.12 33.67 6.12
N GLU A 471 17.52 34.38 5.08
CA GLU A 471 17.74 33.82 3.76
C GLU A 471 18.97 34.43 3.09
N VAL A 472 19.57 33.67 2.19
CA VAL A 472 20.68 34.14 1.37
C VAL A 472 20.44 33.75 -0.07
N ASN A 473 20.57 34.72 -0.97
CA ASN A 473 20.32 34.54 -2.39
C ASN A 473 21.61 34.81 -3.18
N TYR A 474 21.89 33.98 -4.17
CA TYR A 474 23.08 34.05 -5.01
C TYR A 474 22.71 33.92 -6.48
N LEU A 475 23.29 34.76 -7.32
CA LEU A 475 23.34 34.50 -8.76
C LEU A 475 24.59 33.68 -9.05
N ALA A 476 24.40 32.51 -9.66
CA ALA A 476 25.46 31.57 -9.94
C ALA A 476 25.29 30.96 -11.33
N TYR A 477 26.33 30.35 -11.88
CA TYR A 477 26.27 29.56 -13.12
C TYR A 477 26.85 28.18 -12.88
N HIS A 478 26.27 27.15 -13.51
CA HIS A 478 26.77 25.79 -13.38
C HIS A 478 28.17 25.70 -13.99
N VAL A 479 29.11 24.98 -13.36
CA VAL A 479 30.53 24.96 -13.78
C VAL A 479 30.76 24.50 -15.22
N THR A 480 29.85 23.68 -15.76
CA THR A 480 29.89 23.19 -17.14
C THR A 480 29.18 24.10 -18.15
N LYS A 481 28.55 25.19 -17.70
CA LYS A 481 27.74 26.09 -18.53
C LYS A 481 28.38 27.47 -18.65
N SER A 482 27.89 28.24 -19.62
CA SER A 482 28.32 29.64 -19.83
C SER A 482 27.99 30.51 -18.63
N ARG A 483 28.85 31.50 -18.35
CA ARG A 483 28.61 32.55 -17.32
C ARG A 483 27.33 33.36 -17.56
N LYS A 484 26.77 33.32 -18.78
CA LYS A 484 25.49 33.95 -19.13
C LYS A 484 24.27 33.10 -18.74
N ASP A 485 24.43 31.80 -18.51
CA ASP A 485 23.34 30.91 -18.08
C ASP A 485 23.21 30.95 -16.55
N LEU A 486 22.66 32.06 -16.06
CA LEU A 486 22.52 32.33 -14.63
C LEU A 486 21.39 31.52 -14.01
N THR A 487 21.63 31.08 -12.77
CA THR A 487 20.70 30.40 -11.89
C THR A 487 20.63 31.15 -10.57
N LEU A 488 19.42 31.49 -10.13
CA LEU A 488 19.21 32.09 -8.82
C LEU A 488 19.11 30.98 -7.77
N ILE A 489 20.05 30.96 -6.83
CA ILE A 489 20.09 29.97 -5.75
C ILE A 489 19.73 30.65 -4.44
N SER A 490 18.63 30.24 -3.83
CA SER A 490 18.15 30.72 -2.54
C SER A 490 18.27 29.63 -1.49
N VAL A 491 18.94 29.93 -0.38
CA VAL A 491 19.04 29.03 0.78
C VAL A 491 18.37 29.68 1.97
N LYS A 492 17.32 29.03 2.49
CA LYS A 492 16.56 29.52 3.62
C LYS A 492 17.06 28.91 4.93
N ARG A 493 17.01 29.69 6.01
CA ARG A 493 17.20 29.26 7.39
C ARG A 493 15.96 29.55 8.21
N TRP A 494 14.86 28.93 7.79
CA TRP A 494 13.57 29.17 8.40
C TRP A 494 13.27 28.13 9.48
N LYS A 495 12.72 28.62 10.60
CA LYS A 495 12.28 27.77 11.71
C LYS A 495 10.83 27.32 11.59
N ASN A 496 10.13 27.72 10.52
CA ASN A 496 8.76 27.28 10.25
C ASN A 496 8.70 25.75 10.10
N THR A 497 7.52 25.16 10.29
CA THR A 497 7.31 23.72 10.19
C THR A 497 7.17 23.27 8.73
N GLU A 498 6.53 24.11 7.90
CA GLU A 498 6.17 23.79 6.52
C GLU A 498 6.18 25.03 5.62
N VAL A 499 6.42 24.83 4.32
CA VAL A 499 6.33 25.86 3.27
C VAL A 499 5.24 25.48 2.28
N GLY A 500 4.28 26.39 2.09
CA GLY A 500 3.19 26.28 1.13
C GLY A 500 3.58 26.68 -0.30
N GLU A 501 2.66 26.47 -1.24
CA GLU A 501 2.90 26.68 -2.68
C GLU A 501 3.07 28.14 -3.07
N LEU A 502 2.40 29.06 -2.39
CA LEU A 502 2.48 30.50 -2.63
C LEU A 502 3.91 31.04 -2.49
N ILE A 503 4.67 30.52 -1.53
CA ILE A 503 6.09 30.86 -1.33
C ILE A 503 6.94 30.40 -2.53
N ILE A 504 6.60 29.26 -3.13
CA ILE A 504 7.30 28.74 -4.31
C ILE A 504 6.96 29.59 -5.54
N ARG A 505 5.72 30.09 -5.65
CA ARG A 505 5.36 31.08 -6.68
C ARG A 505 6.13 32.38 -6.53
N ASP A 506 6.26 32.89 -5.31
CA ASP A 506 7.07 34.08 -5.03
C ASP A 506 8.54 33.87 -5.42
N PHE A 507 9.10 32.69 -5.12
CA PHE A 507 10.45 32.35 -5.56
C PHE A 507 10.57 32.33 -7.09
N LEU A 508 9.59 31.77 -7.80
CA LEU A 508 9.57 31.79 -9.26
C LEU A 508 9.54 33.22 -9.83
N LEU A 509 8.79 34.13 -9.21
CA LEU A 509 8.80 35.54 -9.58
C LEU A 509 10.19 36.16 -9.38
N MET A 510 10.84 35.89 -8.23
CA MET A 510 12.20 36.35 -7.95
C MET A 510 13.23 35.83 -8.97
N VAL A 511 13.09 34.57 -9.41
CA VAL A 511 13.92 34.00 -10.49
C VAL A 511 13.75 34.80 -11.78
N ASN A 512 12.51 35.10 -12.18
CA ASN A 512 12.22 35.85 -13.39
C ASN A 512 12.84 37.26 -13.37
N GLU A 513 12.79 37.94 -12.23
CA GLU A 513 13.30 39.31 -12.07
C GLU A 513 14.82 39.40 -12.05
N SER A 514 15.46 38.41 -11.42
CA SER A 514 16.92 38.37 -11.31
C SER A 514 17.63 38.21 -12.66
N GLY A 515 16.86 37.98 -13.75
CA GLY A 515 17.38 37.65 -15.07
C GLY A 515 17.92 36.22 -15.17
N ALA A 516 17.75 35.41 -14.12
CA ALA A 516 18.17 34.02 -14.12
C ALA A 516 17.27 33.17 -15.04
N LYS A 517 17.90 32.23 -15.74
CA LYS A 517 17.18 31.26 -16.57
C LYS A 517 16.42 30.26 -15.72
N ASN A 518 17.00 29.87 -14.59
CA ASN A 518 16.44 28.87 -13.66
C ASN A 518 16.62 29.29 -12.20
N GLY A 519 15.92 28.63 -11.29
CA GLY A 519 16.03 28.83 -9.85
C GLY A 519 16.30 27.54 -9.07
N ILE A 520 17.06 27.64 -7.98
CA ILE A 520 17.22 26.57 -6.99
C ILE A 520 16.81 27.13 -5.62
N LEU A 521 15.83 26.50 -4.98
CA LEU A 521 15.39 26.84 -3.64
C LEU A 521 15.75 25.71 -2.68
N ILE A 522 16.48 26.01 -1.61
CA ILE A 522 16.91 25.04 -0.60
C ILE A 522 16.23 25.37 0.73
N LEU A 523 15.41 24.43 1.22
CA LEU A 523 14.56 24.63 2.39
C LEU A 523 14.93 23.66 3.51
N PRO A 524 15.03 24.12 4.77
CA PRO A 524 15.25 23.26 5.92
C PRO A 524 13.96 22.69 6.49
N VAL A 525 12.84 22.87 5.79
CA VAL A 525 11.48 22.55 6.26
C VAL A 525 10.79 21.60 5.29
N ARG A 526 9.65 21.05 5.71
CA ARG A 526 8.82 20.23 4.81
C ARG A 526 8.07 21.13 3.83
N LEU A 527 7.68 20.55 2.70
CA LEU A 527 6.79 21.19 1.74
C LEU A 527 5.37 20.66 1.95
N SER A 528 4.38 21.55 1.84
CA SER A 528 2.97 21.14 1.73
C SER A 528 2.74 20.28 0.50
N ASN A 529 1.56 19.67 0.39
CA ASN A 529 1.26 18.81 -0.75
C ASN A 529 1.17 19.63 -2.04
N SER A 530 0.54 20.80 -1.99
CA SER A 530 0.48 21.68 -3.16
C SER A 530 1.87 22.19 -3.55
N ALA A 531 2.72 22.51 -2.57
CA ALA A 531 4.08 23.00 -2.79
C ALA A 531 4.96 21.95 -3.48
N LYS A 532 4.91 20.69 -3.02
CA LYS A 532 5.61 19.57 -3.68
C LYS A 532 5.18 19.43 -5.13
N SER A 533 3.87 19.42 -5.37
CA SER A 533 3.29 19.26 -6.69
C SER A 533 3.67 20.41 -7.63
N TYR A 534 3.52 21.65 -7.19
CA TYR A 534 3.86 22.81 -7.98
C TYR A 534 5.35 22.86 -8.33
N ALA A 535 6.24 22.60 -7.36
CA ALA A 535 7.68 22.55 -7.60
C ALA A 535 8.08 21.45 -8.60
N LYS A 536 7.46 20.27 -8.50
CA LYS A 536 7.77 19.10 -9.33
C LYS A 536 7.39 19.30 -10.81
N HIS A 537 6.28 19.99 -11.07
CA HIS A 537 5.79 20.27 -12.42
C HIS A 537 6.24 21.63 -12.96
N ASN A 538 7.23 22.25 -12.30
CA ASN A 538 7.83 23.48 -12.76
C ASN A 538 9.24 23.23 -13.29
N ASP A 539 9.40 23.43 -14.59
CA ASP A 539 10.63 23.29 -15.36
C ASP A 539 11.68 24.37 -15.07
N LYS A 540 11.26 25.52 -14.51
CA LYS A 540 12.15 26.66 -14.26
C LYS A 540 12.79 26.65 -12.88
N ILE A 541 12.25 25.89 -11.93
CA ILE A 541 12.74 25.87 -10.54
C ILE A 541 13.02 24.45 -10.06
N THR A 542 14.01 24.31 -9.19
CA THR A 542 14.30 23.07 -8.47
C THR A 542 14.22 23.36 -6.98
N VAL A 543 13.46 22.56 -6.22
CA VAL A 543 13.32 22.74 -4.77
C VAL A 543 13.92 21.55 -4.05
N TYR A 544 14.91 21.82 -3.19
CA TYR A 544 15.52 20.82 -2.32
C TYR A 544 14.86 20.85 -0.94
N THR A 545 14.26 19.73 -0.56
CA THR A 545 13.56 19.52 0.71
C THR A 545 14.52 19.35 1.88
N ARG A 546 13.98 19.40 3.11
CA ARG A 546 14.73 19.14 4.35
C ARG A 546 15.58 17.87 4.31
N SER A 547 15.08 16.76 3.75
CA SER A 547 15.84 15.50 3.71
C SER A 547 17.03 15.56 2.75
N GLN A 548 16.86 16.18 1.57
CA GLN A 548 17.92 16.41 0.60
C GLN A 548 18.95 17.42 1.14
N PHE A 549 18.48 18.48 1.78
CA PHE A 549 19.37 19.44 2.42
C PHE A 549 20.17 18.78 3.56
N ASN A 550 19.53 17.95 4.40
CA ASN A 550 20.22 17.18 5.43
C ASN A 550 21.28 16.25 4.81
N SER A 551 20.99 15.65 3.65
CA SER A 551 21.96 14.84 2.89
C SER A 551 23.17 15.66 2.42
N PHE A 552 22.94 16.89 1.93
CA PHE A 552 24.05 17.79 1.57
C PHE A 552 24.94 18.14 2.77
N LEU A 553 24.37 18.16 3.98
CA LEU A 553 25.07 18.52 5.22
C LEU A 553 25.85 17.38 5.87
N LYS A 554 25.48 16.11 5.63
CA LYS A 554 26.10 14.89 6.21
C LYS A 554 27.61 14.73 6.00
N THR A 555 28.25 15.62 5.24
CA THR A 555 29.69 15.63 4.94
C THR A 555 30.36 16.98 5.21
N ASN A 556 29.63 17.97 5.74
CA ASN A 556 30.09 19.36 5.87
C ASN A 556 30.40 19.80 7.31
N PHE A 557 30.07 18.99 8.32
CA PHE A 557 30.47 19.22 9.71
C PHE A 557 31.74 18.41 10.03
N ILE A 558 32.84 18.78 9.38
CA ILE A 558 34.17 18.41 9.86
C ILE A 558 34.56 19.51 10.84
N ASN A 559 34.82 19.14 12.09
CA ASN A 559 35.26 20.04 13.17
C ASN A 559 36.46 20.89 12.76
#